data_AF-A0A8X7QMG9-F1
#
_entry.id   AF-A0A8X7QMG9-F1
#
_cell.length_a   1.000
_cell.length_b   1.000
_cell.length_c   1.000
_cell.angle_alpha   90.00
_cell.angle_beta   90.00
_cell.angle_gamma   90.00
#
_symmetry.space_group_name_H-M   'P 1'
#
loop_
_entity.id
_entity.type
_entity.pdbx_description
1 polymer ?
#
loop_
_entity_poly.entity_id
_entity_poly.type
_entity_poly.pdbx_seq_one_letter_code
_entity_poly.pdbx_strand_id
1 'polypeptide(L)'
;MKEEHKLFLIRVLIPLHKPKPIEIYHQQLSYCIVQFVEKDYKLADTVIRGLLKYLPVTNCTKENLFLQELEEVLEATQPVEFQRCMVPLFQQIARCLNSSHFQVSYRVIHITLKLDILHI
;
A
#
# COMPACT_ATOMS: atom_id res chain seq x y z
N MET A 1 12.92 16.14 3.14
CA MET A 1 11.84 16.55 2.21
C MET A 1 11.20 17.85 2.68
N LYS A 2 10.89 18.80 1.77
CA LYS A 2 10.15 20.03 2.09
C LYS A 2 8.70 19.71 2.48
N GLU A 3 8.08 20.56 3.30
CA GLU A 3 6.71 20.37 3.81
C GLU A 3 5.67 20.37 2.69
N GLU A 4 5.82 21.24 1.69
CA GLU A 4 4.94 21.32 0.50
C GLU A 4 4.82 19.97 -0.23
N HIS A 5 5.93 19.22 -0.35
CA HIS A 5 5.92 17.91 -1.00
C HIS A 5 5.21 16.86 -0.14
N LYS A 6 5.32 16.95 1.19
CA LYS A 6 4.59 16.06 2.13
C LYS A 6 3.09 16.33 2.06
N LEU A 7 2.71 17.61 2.00
CA LEU A 7 1.31 18.00 1.81
C LEU A 7 0.77 17.54 0.46
N PHE A 8 1.57 17.61 -0.62
CA PHE A 8 1.19 17.11 -1.93
C PHE A 8 0.93 15.59 -1.90
N LEU A 9 1.83 14.81 -1.28
CA LEU A 9 1.63 13.37 -1.08
C LEU A 9 0.31 13.08 -0.35
N ILE A 10 0.07 13.73 0.78
CA ILE A 10 -1.07 13.45 1.67
C ILE A 10 -2.39 13.95 1.08
N ARG A 11 -2.40 15.12 0.44
CA ARG A 11 -3.63 15.79 -0.02
C ARG A 11 -3.97 15.51 -1.48
N VAL A 12 -3.02 15.04 -2.28
CA VAL A 12 -3.22 14.80 -3.71
C VAL A 12 -2.95 13.34 -4.06
N LEU A 13 -1.72 12.85 -3.91
CA LEU A 13 -1.34 11.52 -4.40
C LEU A 13 -2.10 10.40 -3.70
N ILE A 14 -2.15 10.40 -2.37
CA ILE A 14 -2.88 9.37 -1.61
C ILE A 14 -4.39 9.41 -1.97
N PRO A 15 -5.09 10.56 -2.00
CA PRO A 15 -6.49 10.62 -2.43
C PRO A 15 -6.77 10.20 -3.88
N LEU A 16 -5.79 10.26 -4.79
CA LEU A 16 -5.94 9.80 -6.18
C LEU A 16 -6.19 8.29 -6.31
N HIS A 17 -6.07 7.53 -5.22
CA HIS A 17 -6.44 6.11 -5.19
C HIS A 17 -7.96 5.89 -5.13
N LYS A 18 -8.73 6.92 -4.77
CA LYS A 18 -10.19 6.83 -4.60
C LYS A 18 -10.98 6.63 -5.91
N PRO A 19 -10.74 7.38 -7.01
CA PRO A 19 -11.54 7.28 -8.24
C PRO A 19 -11.53 5.88 -8.86
N LYS A 20 -12.56 5.59 -9.68
CA LYS A 20 -12.71 4.29 -10.37
C LYS A 20 -11.72 4.05 -11.52
N PRO A 21 -11.38 5.03 -12.39
CA PRO A 21 -10.51 4.78 -13.53
C PRO A 21 -9.02 4.78 -13.14
N ILE A 22 -8.69 4.24 -11.96
CA ILE A 22 -7.32 4.22 -11.43
C ILE A 22 -6.36 3.40 -12.30
N GLU A 23 -6.87 2.36 -12.95
CA GLU A 23 -6.10 1.44 -13.80
C GLU A 23 -5.30 2.18 -14.90
N ILE A 24 -5.81 3.33 -15.36
CA ILE A 24 -5.20 4.15 -16.42
C ILE A 24 -3.88 4.79 -15.96
N TYR A 25 -3.76 5.13 -14.68
CA TYR A 25 -2.64 5.90 -14.13
C TYR A 25 -1.98 5.23 -12.91
N HIS A 26 -2.44 4.04 -12.52
CA HIS A 26 -1.99 3.35 -11.32
C HIS A 26 -0.47 3.14 -11.31
N GLN A 27 0.11 2.72 -12.42
CA GLN A 27 1.54 2.45 -12.51
C GLN A 27 2.37 3.70 -12.21
N GLN A 28 1.99 4.85 -12.78
CA GLN A 28 2.69 6.11 -12.56
C GLN A 28 2.47 6.61 -11.12
N LEU A 29 1.27 6.40 -10.58
CA LEU A 29 0.96 6.75 -9.20
C LEU A 29 1.77 5.92 -8.19
N SER A 30 1.79 4.59 -8.34
CA SER A 30 2.59 3.67 -7.51
C SER A 30 4.06 4.06 -7.53
N TYR A 31 4.62 4.27 -8.73
CA TYR A 31 6.01 4.73 -8.87
C TYR A 31 6.27 6.02 -8.08
N CYS A 32 5.40 7.02 -8.21
CA CYS A 32 5.53 8.25 -7.44
C CYS A 32 5.47 7.99 -5.93
N ILE A 33 4.51 7.20 -5.45
CA ILE A 33 4.34 6.88 -4.03
C ILE A 33 5.60 6.19 -3.46
N VAL A 34 6.12 5.17 -4.15
CA VAL A 34 7.34 4.45 -3.74
C VAL A 34 8.54 5.40 -3.67
N GLN A 35 8.71 6.27 -4.68
CA GLN A 35 9.78 7.28 -4.68
C GLN A 35 9.70 8.26 -3.50
N PHE A 36 8.50 8.58 -3.00
CA PHE A 36 8.35 9.39 -1.79
C PHE A 36 8.87 8.66 -0.54
N VAL A 37 8.58 7.36 -0.42
CA VAL A 37 9.00 6.53 0.71
C VAL A 37 10.51 6.29 0.69
N GLU A 38 11.08 5.95 -0.47
CA GLU A 38 12.55 5.79 -0.62
C GLU A 38 13.31 7.07 -0.26
N LYS A 39 12.73 8.24 -0.59
CA LYS A 39 13.34 9.54 -0.34
C LYS A 39 13.23 10.01 1.12
N ASP A 40 12.17 9.63 1.83
CA ASP A 40 11.96 9.93 3.25
C ASP A 40 11.18 8.79 3.90
N TYR A 41 11.90 7.80 4.43
CA TYR A 41 11.33 6.56 4.98
C TYR A 41 10.26 6.81 6.05
N LYS A 42 10.30 7.95 6.75
CA LYS A 42 9.30 8.34 7.76
C LYS A 42 7.90 8.54 7.18
N LEU A 43 7.76 8.61 5.86
CA LEU A 43 6.49 8.70 5.17
C LEU A 43 5.79 7.34 5.01
N ALA A 44 6.49 6.22 5.22
CA ALA A 44 5.95 4.87 5.02
C ALA A 44 4.65 4.63 5.80
N ASP A 45 4.61 4.89 7.11
CA ASP A 45 3.40 4.70 7.93
C ASP A 45 2.21 5.53 7.40
N THR A 46 2.47 6.77 6.98
CA THR A 46 1.43 7.65 6.41
C THR A 46 0.89 7.13 5.09
N VAL A 47 1.79 6.66 4.21
CA VAL A 47 1.43 6.07 2.91
C VAL A 47 0.62 4.78 3.11
N ILE A 48 1.13 3.84 3.92
CA ILE A 48 0.49 2.55 4.18
C ILE A 48 -0.92 2.77 4.74
N ARG A 49 -1.08 3.61 5.77
CA ARG A 49 -2.42 3.93 6.30
C ARG A 49 -3.33 4.60 5.27
N GLY A 50 -2.76 5.45 4.41
CA GLY A 50 -3.46 6.08 3.29
C GLY A 50 -4.00 5.05 2.30
N LEU A 51 -3.18 4.11 1.87
CA LEU A 51 -3.57 3.03 0.95
C LEU A 51 -4.62 2.11 1.58
N LEU A 52 -4.41 1.68 2.83
CA LEU A 52 -5.36 0.84 3.57
C LEU A 52 -6.74 1.49 3.71
N LYS A 53 -6.80 2.83 3.86
CA LYS A 53 -8.06 3.59 3.92
C LYS A 53 -8.86 3.52 2.61
N TYR A 54 -8.20 3.41 1.47
CA TYR A 54 -8.85 3.38 0.15
C TYR A 54 -8.93 1.98 -0.46
N LEU A 55 -8.48 0.96 0.28
CA LEU A 55 -8.47 -0.42 -0.20
C LEU A 55 -9.90 -0.87 -0.54
N PRO A 56 -10.17 -1.25 -1.81
CA PRO A 56 -11.49 -1.69 -2.23
C PRO A 56 -11.77 -3.11 -1.73
N VAL A 57 -13.00 -3.36 -1.27
CA VAL A 57 -13.45 -4.69 -0.81
C VAL A 57 -14.37 -5.38 -1.83
N THR A 58 -14.85 -4.65 -2.84
CA THR A 58 -15.88 -5.12 -3.78
C THR A 58 -15.42 -5.24 -5.23
N ASN A 59 -14.22 -4.75 -5.57
CA ASN A 59 -13.67 -4.80 -6.92
C ASN A 59 -12.31 -5.51 -6.90
N CYS A 60 -12.27 -6.74 -7.38
CA CYS A 60 -11.10 -7.61 -7.33
C CYS A 60 -9.92 -7.07 -8.15
N THR A 61 -10.18 -6.47 -9.31
CA THR A 61 -9.12 -5.88 -10.15
C THR A 61 -8.45 -4.71 -9.42
N LYS A 62 -9.26 -3.82 -8.84
CA LYS A 62 -8.76 -2.68 -8.09
C LYS A 62 -8.06 -3.12 -6.80
N GLU A 63 -8.57 -4.14 -6.12
CA GLU A 63 -7.95 -4.73 -4.93
C GLU A 63 -6.57 -5.29 -5.26
N ASN A 64 -6.45 -6.01 -6.38
CA ASN A 64 -5.18 -6.57 -6.84
C ASN A 64 -4.13 -5.49 -7.14
N LEU A 65 -4.52 -4.37 -7.76
CA LEU A 65 -3.64 -3.24 -8.01
C LEU A 65 -3.12 -2.61 -6.71
N PHE A 66 -4.01 -2.37 -5.75
CA PHE A 66 -3.61 -1.82 -4.44
C PHE A 66 -2.70 -2.75 -3.66
N LEU A 67 -2.97 -4.07 -3.70
CA LEU A 67 -2.11 -5.05 -3.02
C LEU A 67 -0.72 -5.09 -3.64
N GLN A 68 -0.63 -4.92 -4.98
CA GLN A 68 0.66 -4.79 -5.65
C GLN A 68 1.41 -3.52 -5.22
N GLU A 69 0.76 -2.36 -5.24
CA GLU A 69 1.38 -1.11 -4.78
C GLU A 69 1.80 -1.20 -3.30
N LEU A 70 0.95 -1.79 -2.45
CA LEU A 70 1.25 -1.99 -1.05
C LEU A 70 2.49 -2.87 -0.84
N GLU A 71 2.65 -3.91 -1.65
CA GLU A 71 3.85 -4.75 -1.66
C GLU A 71 5.10 -3.95 -2.02
N GLU A 72 5.06 -3.15 -3.10
CA GLU A 72 6.17 -2.29 -3.52
C GLU A 72 6.56 -1.27 -2.44
N VAL A 73 5.56 -0.68 -1.75
CA VAL A 73 5.80 0.23 -0.62
C VAL A 73 6.42 -0.48 0.58
N LEU A 74 5.98 -1.71 0.88
CA LEU A 74 6.53 -2.51 1.98
C LEU A 74 7.99 -2.89 1.73
N GLU A 75 8.36 -3.19 0.48
CA GLU A 75 9.75 -3.44 0.10
C GLU A 75 10.66 -2.22 0.32
N ALA A 76 10.13 -1.01 0.15
CA ALA A 76 10.83 0.24 0.44
C ALA A 76 10.79 0.66 1.92
N THR A 77 10.05 -0.05 2.77
CA THR A 77 9.81 0.36 4.17
C THR A 77 10.89 -0.16 5.11
N GLN A 78 11.42 0.72 5.97
CA GLN A 78 12.35 0.32 7.02
C GLN A 78 11.63 -0.38 8.19
N PRO A 79 12.27 -1.35 8.89
CA PRO A 79 11.65 -2.10 9.98
C PRO A 79 11.02 -1.22 11.07
N VAL A 80 11.68 -0.12 11.43
CA VAL A 80 11.19 0.82 12.47
C VAL A 80 9.85 1.47 12.11
N GLU A 81 9.61 1.77 10.83
CA GLU A 81 8.32 2.33 10.40
C GLU A 81 7.29 1.23 10.19
N PHE A 82 7.70 0.04 9.73
CA PHE A 82 6.80 -1.11 9.64
C PHE A 82 6.19 -1.47 11.00
N GLN A 83 6.98 -1.46 12.07
CA GLN A 83 6.48 -1.73 13.42
C GLN A 83 5.32 -0.82 13.85
N ARG A 84 5.21 0.38 13.28
CA ARG A 84 4.12 1.33 13.59
C ARG A 84 2.83 0.98 12.88
N CYS A 85 2.90 0.37 11.69
CA CYS A 85 1.75 0.06 10.85
C CYS A 85 1.44 -1.45 10.76
N MET A 86 2.23 -2.33 11.36
CA MET A 86 2.05 -3.79 11.25
C MET A 86 0.64 -4.25 11.65
N VAL A 87 0.13 -3.79 12.79
CA VAL A 87 -1.18 -4.25 13.30
C VAL A 87 -2.33 -3.88 12.35
N PRO A 88 -2.52 -2.60 11.94
CA PRO A 88 -3.57 -2.25 11.01
C PRO A 88 -3.37 -2.88 9.63
N LEU A 89 -2.12 -3.08 9.18
CA LEU A 89 -1.81 -3.78 7.95
C LEU A 89 -2.32 -5.22 7.99
N PHE A 90 -1.90 -6.01 8.97
CA PHE A 90 -2.31 -7.42 9.10
C PHE A 90 -3.82 -7.58 9.29
N GLN A 91 -4.46 -6.66 10.01
CA GLN A 91 -5.93 -6.66 10.14
C GLN A 91 -6.64 -6.51 8.80
N GLN A 92 -6.14 -5.63 7.92
CA GLN A 92 -6.74 -5.42 6.62
C GLN A 92 -6.41 -6.57 5.66
N ILE A 93 -5.18 -7.08 5.70
CA ILE A 93 -4.74 -8.27 4.95
C ILE A 93 -5.63 -9.49 5.31
N ALA A 94 -5.91 -9.71 6.59
CA ALA A 94 -6.78 -10.79 7.03
C ALA A 94 -8.23 -10.66 6.50
N ARG A 95 -8.71 -9.43 6.25
CA ARG A 95 -10.01 -9.21 5.60
C ARG A 95 -9.96 -9.58 4.12
N CYS A 96 -8.88 -9.24 3.42
CA CYS A 96 -8.66 -9.63 2.02
C CYS A 96 -8.54 -11.15 1.84
N LEU A 97 -8.04 -11.90 2.84
CA LEU A 97 -8.04 -13.38 2.83
C LEU A 97 -9.45 -13.98 2.80
N ASN A 98 -10.45 -13.26 3.27
CA ASN A 98 -11.85 -13.70 3.19
C ASN A 98 -12.50 -13.33 1.84
N SER A 99 -11.76 -12.69 0.93
CA SER A 99 -12.23 -12.45 -0.43
C SER A 99 -12.38 -13.78 -1.16
N SER A 100 -13.52 -14.00 -1.80
CA SER A 100 -13.79 -15.23 -2.57
C SER A 100 -12.96 -15.35 -3.86
N HIS A 101 -12.07 -14.38 -4.13
CA HIS A 101 -11.28 -14.33 -5.35
C HIS A 101 -9.87 -14.91 -5.16
N PHE A 102 -9.56 -15.96 -5.91
CA PHE A 102 -8.29 -16.70 -5.81
C PHE A 102 -7.05 -15.82 -5.96
N GLN A 103 -7.03 -14.91 -6.94
CA GLN A 103 -5.87 -14.04 -7.19
C GLN A 103 -5.55 -13.10 -6.02
N VAL A 104 -6.58 -12.62 -5.31
CA VAL A 104 -6.43 -11.77 -4.13
C VAL A 104 -5.84 -12.59 -2.99
N SER A 105 -6.41 -13.77 -2.73
CA SER A 105 -5.92 -14.70 -1.70
C SER A 105 -4.45 -15.09 -1.93
N TYR A 106 -4.08 -15.44 -3.17
CA TYR A 106 -2.70 -15.79 -3.50
C TYR A 106 -1.72 -14.65 -3.25
N ARG A 107 -2.06 -13.41 -3.65
CA ARG A 107 -1.20 -12.24 -3.40
C ARG A 107 -1.04 -11.94 -1.93
N VAL A 108 -2.13 -12.02 -1.17
CA VAL A 108 -2.07 -11.82 0.27
C VAL A 108 -1.14 -12.85 0.93
N ILE A 109 -1.25 -14.13 0.53
CA ILE A 109 -0.35 -15.17 1.02
C ILE A 109 1.10 -14.85 0.64
N HIS A 110 1.35 -14.39 -0.58
CA HIS A 110 2.68 -13.99 -1.02
C HIS A 110 3.26 -12.85 -0.18
N ILE A 111 2.49 -11.78 0.06
CA ILE A 111 2.89 -10.64 0.91
C ILE A 111 3.17 -11.11 2.34
N THR A 112 2.30 -11.94 2.90
CA THR A 112 2.46 -12.47 4.27
C THR A 112 3.75 -13.28 4.39
N LEU A 113 3.99 -14.22 3.47
CA LEU A 113 5.21 -15.01 3.44
C LEU A 113 6.47 -14.16 3.24
N LYS A 114 6.41 -13.12 2.39
CA LYS A 114 7.53 -12.18 2.20
C LYS A 114 7.85 -11.41 3.46
N LEU A 115 6.84 -10.90 4.18
CA LEU A 115 7.04 -10.17 5.43
C LEU A 115 7.69 -11.05 6.50
N ASP A 116 7.27 -12.31 6.61
CA ASP A 116 7.89 -13.29 7.53
C ASP A 116 9.34 -13.61 7.15
N ILE A 117 9.66 -13.72 5.85
CA ILE A 117 11.01 -14.04 5.35
C ILE A 117 11.97 -12.84 5.47
N LEU A 118 11.49 -11.61 5.29
CA LEU A 118 12.33 -10.41 5.31
C LEU A 118 12.71 -9.96 6.73
N HIS A 119 12.23 -10.61 7.79
CA HIS A 119 12.49 -10.25 9.20
C HIS A 119 12.28 -8.74 9.47
N ILE A 120 11.29 -8.17 8.80
CA ILE A 120 10.77 -6.83 9.10
C ILE A 120 9.84 -6.91 10.31
#